data_AF-A0A7W2AKB9-F1
#
_entry.id   AF-A0A7W2AKB9-F1
#
_cell.length_a   1.000
_cell.length_b   1.000
_cell.length_c   1.000
_cell.angle_alpha   90.00
_cell.angle_beta   90.00
_cell.angle_gamma   90.00
#
_symmetry.space_group_name_H-M   'P 1'
#
loop_
_entity.id
_entity.type
_entity.pdbx_description
1 polymer ?
#
loop_
_entity_poly.entity_id
_entity_poly.type
_entity_poly.pdbx_seq_one_letter_code
_entity_poly.pdbx_strand_id
1 'polypeptide(L)'
;MTVIDDVLKNLSLTRSEELLGCVYFGRMIAPHQVARLMGVGNDYILQLKKDLNKKGKMILSHQAGRRSRTSMIFPEHYKTGPRMYELGPSGKPIVEGIIGRKINYTPLTGNQKSHYYGINDILVRTLDCLIEREYRRLKNDLLEDKKTALARAHALEKVQWFNTQETSEIIYGLWEPHLNLLKSKEDQAKVISSLVFPDARLAIEDQAYWIEYDNLTENIKPDPNRPKALENPNQTYIWDKMIKYINTMGPIGNTDVVIWIIPSETRRQNIEQCWEEVKNSAYIQKKRQQVEEMGRKFFFPTMYFFTPGQEQNFFHKS
;
A
#
# COMPACT_ATOMS: atom_id res chain seq x y z
N MET A 1 -5.32 16.01 -4.12
CA MET A 1 -3.97 16.18 -3.55
C MET A 1 -3.78 15.06 -2.54
N THR A 2 -2.68 14.32 -2.62
CA THR A 2 -2.41 13.20 -1.71
C THR A 2 -1.63 13.68 -0.49
N VAL A 3 -1.70 12.96 0.63
CA VAL A 3 -0.89 13.30 1.81
C VAL A 3 0.61 13.32 1.48
N ILE A 4 1.08 12.46 0.58
CA ILE A 4 2.48 12.46 0.15
C ILE A 4 2.84 13.74 -0.62
N ASP A 5 1.92 14.32 -1.40
CA ASP A 5 2.15 15.61 -2.07
C ASP A 5 2.29 16.73 -1.03
N ASP A 6 1.38 16.77 -0.05
CA ASP A 6 1.37 17.78 1.01
C ASP A 6 2.65 17.77 1.88
N VAL A 7 3.32 16.62 1.94
CA VAL A 7 4.54 16.42 2.74
C VAL A 7 5.81 16.55 1.89
N LEU A 8 5.95 15.75 0.83
CA LEU A 8 7.23 15.64 0.10
C LEU A 8 7.43 16.73 -0.95
N LYS A 9 6.35 17.39 -1.41
CA LYS A 9 6.43 18.48 -2.39
C LYS A 9 6.32 19.86 -1.74
N ASN A 10 6.06 19.92 -0.44
CA ASN A 10 5.87 21.17 0.28
C ASN A 10 7.20 21.75 0.76
N LEU A 11 7.70 22.74 0.01
CA LEU A 11 8.97 23.43 0.29
C LEU A 11 8.92 24.32 1.55
N SER A 12 7.74 24.57 2.13
CA SER A 12 7.59 25.37 3.34
C SER A 12 7.77 24.59 4.64
N LEU A 13 7.76 23.25 4.57
CA LEU A 13 7.93 22.42 5.76
C LEU A 13 9.39 22.44 6.24
N THR A 14 9.56 22.54 7.55
CA THR A 14 10.84 22.20 8.18
C THR A 14 11.11 20.71 8.04
N ARG A 15 12.38 20.29 8.10
CA ARG A 15 12.75 18.85 8.08
C ARG A 15 12.13 18.05 9.23
N SER A 16 11.83 18.71 10.35
CA SER A 16 11.10 18.13 11.48
C SER A 16 9.64 17.83 11.13
N GLU A 17 8.97 18.76 10.47
CA GLU A 17 7.58 18.60 10.00
C GLU A 17 7.47 17.57 8.89
N GLU A 18 8.39 17.61 7.92
CA GLU A 18 8.49 16.61 6.85
C GLU A 18 8.67 15.19 7.40
N LEU A 19 9.52 15.01 8.43
CA LEU A 19 9.68 13.72 9.11
C LEU A 19 8.37 13.26 9.78
N LEU A 20 7.66 14.15 10.48
CA LEU A 20 6.37 13.81 11.10
C LEU A 20 5.31 13.46 10.05
N GLY A 21 5.28 14.20 8.93
CA GLY A 21 4.42 13.92 7.78
C GLY A 21 4.70 12.54 7.18
N CYS A 22 5.98 12.21 6.94
CA CYS A 22 6.39 10.89 6.44
C CYS A 22 5.96 9.76 7.40
N VAL A 23 6.14 9.94 8.71
CA VAL A 23 5.76 8.95 9.72
C VAL A 23 4.24 8.76 9.79
N TYR A 24 3.47 9.84 9.68
CA TYR A 24 2.01 9.77 9.61
C TYR A 24 1.55 9.02 8.37
N PHE A 25 2.02 9.45 7.20
CA PHE A 25 1.65 8.91 5.91
C PHE A 25 1.99 7.43 5.79
N GLY A 26 3.21 7.04 6.17
CA GLY A 26 3.65 5.66 6.15
C GLY A 26 2.96 4.78 7.20
N ARG A 27 2.22 5.37 8.17
CA ARG A 27 1.60 4.76 9.36
C ARG A 27 2.59 4.06 10.29
N MET A 28 3.34 3.09 9.77
CA MET A 28 4.51 2.44 10.36
C MET A 28 5.63 2.39 9.34
N ILE A 29 6.70 3.14 9.56
CA ILE A 29 7.78 3.27 8.59
C ILE A 29 9.16 3.10 9.23
N ALA A 30 10.09 2.45 8.54
CA ALA A 30 11.45 2.28 9.02
C ALA A 30 12.28 3.56 8.81
N PRO A 31 13.30 3.83 9.66
CA PRO A 31 14.19 4.99 9.53
C PRO A 31 14.80 5.14 8.14
N HIS A 32 15.26 4.02 7.55
CA HIS A 32 15.88 4.05 6.22
C HIS A 32 14.85 4.32 5.12
N GLN A 33 13.60 3.85 5.26
CA GLN A 33 12.52 4.17 4.32
C GLN A 33 12.22 5.67 4.37
N VAL A 34 12.10 6.25 5.57
CA VAL A 34 11.92 7.71 5.72
C VAL A 34 13.12 8.47 5.15
N ALA A 35 14.34 8.00 5.40
CA ALA A 35 15.55 8.62 4.88
C ALA A 35 15.52 8.70 3.34
N ARG A 36 15.09 7.63 2.67
CA ARG A 36 14.87 7.59 1.22
C ARG A 36 13.72 8.51 0.77
N LEU A 37 12.62 8.55 1.51
CA LEU A 37 11.48 9.46 1.24
C LEU A 37 11.80 10.95 1.49
N MET A 38 12.80 11.28 2.28
CA MET A 38 13.23 12.67 2.51
C MET A 38 14.47 13.05 1.71
N GLY A 39 15.13 12.07 1.06
CA GLY A 39 16.40 12.29 0.36
C GLY A 39 17.56 12.65 1.28
N VAL A 40 17.63 12.04 2.47
CA VAL A 40 18.64 12.33 3.51
C VAL A 40 19.29 11.05 4.05
N GLY A 41 20.36 11.19 4.83
CA GLY A 41 21.01 10.07 5.49
C GLY A 41 20.20 9.49 6.67
N ASN A 42 20.34 8.20 6.92
CA ASN A 42 19.65 7.52 8.02
C ASN A 42 19.99 8.10 9.41
N ASP A 43 21.24 8.48 9.65
CA ASP A 43 21.67 9.08 10.92
C ASP A 43 21.00 10.42 11.18
N TYR A 44 20.73 11.18 10.12
CA TYR A 44 19.99 12.44 10.21
C TYR A 44 18.55 12.20 10.69
N ILE A 45 17.89 11.15 10.21
CA ILE A 45 16.55 10.76 10.70
C ILE A 45 16.59 10.40 12.19
N LEU A 46 17.62 9.67 12.64
CA LEU A 46 17.79 9.32 14.06
C LEU A 46 17.97 10.57 14.93
N GLN A 47 18.76 11.54 14.44
CA GLN A 47 19.00 12.80 15.13
C GLN A 47 17.74 13.67 15.19
N LEU A 48 17.05 13.87 14.06
CA LEU A 48 15.78 14.61 14.01
C LEU A 48 14.75 14.02 14.97
N LYS A 49 14.60 12.69 14.98
CA LYS A 49 13.72 12.02 15.93
C LYS A 49 14.10 12.28 17.38
N LYS A 50 15.40 12.23 17.71
CA LYS A 50 15.88 12.51 19.08
C LYS A 50 15.50 13.93 19.49
N ASP A 51 15.66 14.91 18.61
CA ASP A 51 15.34 16.31 18.88
C ASP A 51 13.84 16.56 18.98
N LEU A 52 13.03 15.95 18.11
CA LEU A 52 11.57 15.95 18.23
C LEU A 52 11.13 15.36 19.58
N ASN A 53 11.72 14.23 19.98
CA ASN A 53 11.31 13.56 21.22
C ASN A 53 11.77 14.27 22.50
N LYS A 54 12.66 15.27 22.43
CA LYS A 54 12.91 16.19 23.56
C LYS A 54 11.71 17.08 23.87
N LYS A 55 10.85 17.33 22.87
CA LYS A 55 9.66 18.20 22.98
C LYS A 55 8.38 17.44 23.33
N GLY A 56 8.46 16.12 23.54
CA GLY A 56 7.32 15.25 23.84
C GLY A 56 7.40 13.93 23.08
N LYS A 57 6.41 13.05 23.24
CA LYS A 57 6.38 11.77 22.51
C LYS A 57 5.87 12.02 21.08
N MET A 58 6.72 12.59 20.23
CA MET A 58 6.38 12.94 18.85
C MET A 58 6.47 11.75 17.90
N ILE A 59 7.48 10.88 18.07
CA ILE A 59 7.66 9.65 17.29
C ILE A 59 7.89 8.48 18.23
N LEU A 60 7.00 7.48 18.17
CA LEU A 60 7.11 6.24 18.92
C LEU A 60 8.02 5.25 18.16
N SER A 61 8.70 4.39 18.90
CA SER A 61 9.60 3.38 18.33
C SER A 61 9.14 2.00 18.71
N HIS A 62 9.01 1.13 17.72
CA HIS A 62 8.65 -0.26 17.90
C HIS A 62 9.81 -1.11 17.42
N GLN A 63 10.36 -1.94 18.31
CA GLN A 63 11.23 -3.03 17.88
C GLN A 63 10.34 -4.10 17.22
N ALA A 64 10.82 -4.70 16.14
CA ALA A 64 10.18 -5.91 15.66
C ALA A 64 10.29 -6.99 16.75
N GLY A 65 9.19 -7.72 16.98
CA GLY A 65 9.21 -8.80 17.97
C GLY A 65 10.27 -9.84 17.59
N ARG A 66 11.06 -10.30 18.57
CA ARG A 66 12.10 -11.34 18.37
C ARG A 66 11.55 -12.70 17.87
N ARG A 67 10.23 -12.88 17.82
CA ARG A 67 9.61 -14.19 17.57
C ARG A 67 9.38 -14.40 16.06
N SER A 68 10.03 -15.45 15.54
CA SER A 68 9.79 -16.16 14.27
C SER A 68 10.02 -15.43 12.94
N ARG A 69 11.25 -15.02 12.65
CA ARG A 69 11.65 -14.58 11.30
C ARG A 69 12.79 -15.41 10.68
N THR A 70 13.04 -16.61 11.21
CA THR A 70 14.05 -17.55 10.68
C THR A 70 13.76 -18.05 9.26
N SER A 71 12.60 -17.75 8.67
CA SER A 71 12.19 -18.27 7.35
C SER A 71 11.96 -17.22 6.25
N MET A 72 12.10 -15.93 6.51
CA MET A 72 11.90 -14.94 5.44
C MET A 72 13.21 -14.71 4.66
N ILE A 73 13.16 -14.95 3.34
CA ILE A 73 14.25 -14.69 2.38
C ILE A 73 14.29 -13.18 2.10
N PHE A 74 14.65 -12.41 3.12
CA PHE A 74 14.93 -11.01 2.95
C PHE A 74 16.39 -10.75 3.37
N PRO A 75 17.01 -9.65 2.89
CA PRO A 75 18.34 -9.21 3.34
C PRO A 75 18.48 -9.22 4.87
N GLU A 76 19.69 -9.38 5.42
CA GLU A 76 19.90 -9.56 6.88
C GLU A 76 19.20 -8.53 7.78
N HIS A 77 19.01 -7.29 7.32
CA HIS A 77 18.29 -6.24 8.05
C HIS A 77 16.80 -6.55 8.28
N TYR A 78 16.23 -7.58 7.65
CA TYR A 78 14.86 -8.04 7.87
C TYR A 78 14.74 -9.13 8.95
N LYS A 79 15.81 -9.87 9.29
CA LYS A 79 15.80 -10.98 10.25
C LYS A 79 15.51 -10.52 11.68
N THR A 80 16.06 -9.38 12.09
CA THR A 80 15.72 -8.70 13.36
C THR A 80 14.57 -7.71 13.20
N GLY A 81 14.19 -7.39 11.96
CA GLY A 81 13.24 -6.36 11.57
C GLY A 81 13.75 -4.96 11.93
N PRO A 82 13.69 -3.98 11.01
CA PRO A 82 14.09 -2.63 11.36
C PRO A 82 13.18 -2.11 12.47
N ARG A 83 13.75 -1.24 13.31
CA ARG A 83 12.94 -0.43 14.23
C ARG A 83 11.94 0.34 13.38
N MET A 84 10.67 0.29 13.76
CA MET A 84 9.60 1.00 13.05
C MET A 84 9.17 2.23 13.82
N TYR A 85 8.85 3.29 13.11
CA TYR A 85 8.36 4.55 13.64
C TYR A 85 6.88 4.71 13.41
N GLU A 86 6.22 5.25 14.44
CA GLU A 86 4.79 5.52 14.46
C GLU A 86 4.58 6.94 15.00
N LEU A 87 3.55 7.63 14.53
CA LEU A 87 3.26 8.99 14.97
C LEU A 87 2.83 8.97 16.44
N GLY A 88 3.54 9.71 17.29
CA GLY A 88 3.19 9.84 18.70
C GLY A 88 2.15 10.94 18.95
N PRO A 89 1.52 10.93 20.13
CA PRO A 89 0.44 11.86 20.46
C PRO A 89 0.89 13.33 20.42
N SER A 90 2.15 13.63 20.75
CA SER A 90 2.66 15.01 20.69
C SER A 90 2.94 15.49 19.26
N GLY A 91 3.11 14.57 18.29
CA GLY A 91 3.32 14.92 16.88
C GLY A 91 2.01 15.14 16.11
N LYS A 92 0.90 14.57 16.60
CA LYS A 92 -0.41 14.63 15.96
C LYS A 92 -0.88 16.07 15.61
N PRO A 93 -0.87 17.05 16.54
CA PRO A 93 -1.36 18.39 16.22
C PRO A 93 -0.55 19.09 15.12
N ILE A 94 0.75 18.80 15.03
CA ILE A 94 1.63 19.34 13.98
C ILE A 94 1.21 18.78 12.63
N VAL A 95 1.04 17.45 12.54
CA VAL A 95 0.58 16.80 11.31
C VAL A 95 -0.80 17.29 10.90
N GLU A 96 -1.74 17.45 11.83
CA GLU A 96 -3.07 18.02 11.56
C GLU A 96 -2.99 19.44 11.00
N GLY A 97 -2.02 20.24 11.46
CA GLY A 97 -1.72 21.56 10.91
C GLY A 97 -1.17 21.51 9.49
N ILE A 98 -0.29 20.54 9.19
CA ILE A 98 0.26 20.33 7.84
C ILE A 98 -0.84 19.96 6.85
N ILE A 99 -1.68 18.99 7.20
CA ILE A 99 -2.70 18.46 6.28
C ILE A 99 -4.02 19.25 6.29
N GLY A 100 -4.18 20.21 7.21
CA GLY A 100 -5.38 21.04 7.32
C GLY A 100 -6.65 20.32 7.81
N ARG A 101 -6.55 19.11 8.36
CA ARG A 101 -7.69 18.33 8.87
C ARG A 101 -7.32 17.48 10.08
N LYS A 102 -8.32 17.12 10.89
CA LYS A 102 -8.13 16.20 12.02
C LYS A 102 -7.77 14.81 11.52
N ILE A 103 -6.83 14.16 12.21
CA ILE A 103 -6.44 12.77 11.92
C ILE A 103 -7.02 11.81 12.95
N ASN A 104 -7.62 10.73 12.45
CA ASN A 104 -7.99 9.59 13.26
C ASN A 104 -6.82 8.61 13.28
N TYR A 105 -6.26 8.46 14.47
CA TYR A 105 -5.07 7.64 14.67
C TYR A 105 -5.38 6.55 15.68
N THR A 106 -5.31 5.30 15.21
CA THR A 106 -5.52 4.09 15.99
C THR A 106 -4.20 3.33 16.02
N PRO A 107 -3.68 2.99 17.21
CA PRO A 107 -2.44 2.23 17.33
C PRO A 107 -2.51 0.90 16.58
N LEU A 108 -1.42 0.54 15.92
CA LEU A 108 -1.37 -0.70 15.12
C LEU A 108 -0.94 -1.92 15.95
N THR A 109 -1.56 -3.06 15.67
CA THR A 109 -1.22 -4.38 16.21
C THR A 109 0.00 -4.99 15.51
N GLY A 110 0.57 -6.08 16.06
CA GLY A 110 1.82 -6.68 15.57
C GLY A 110 1.82 -7.03 14.07
N ASN A 111 0.80 -7.73 13.58
CA ASN A 111 0.71 -8.16 12.18
C ASN A 111 0.53 -6.98 11.22
N GLN A 112 -0.19 -5.94 11.66
CA GLN A 112 -0.36 -4.72 10.87
C GLN A 112 0.99 -4.02 10.64
N LYS A 113 1.93 -4.09 11.60
CA LYS A 113 3.25 -3.43 11.47
C LYS A 113 4.11 -4.01 10.35
N SER A 114 4.14 -5.34 10.19
CA SER A 114 4.86 -5.97 9.08
C SER A 114 4.23 -5.69 7.72
N HIS A 115 2.90 -5.51 7.70
CA HIS A 115 2.15 -5.16 6.50
C HIS A 115 2.60 -3.81 5.92
N TYR A 116 2.54 -2.76 6.75
CA TYR A 116 2.94 -1.41 6.34
C TYR A 116 4.41 -1.32 5.95
N TYR A 117 5.29 -2.11 6.56
CA TYR A 117 6.70 -2.17 6.14
C TYR A 117 6.82 -2.52 4.65
N GLY A 118 6.16 -3.60 4.21
CA GLY A 118 6.23 -4.05 2.82
C GLY A 118 5.58 -3.08 1.84
N ILE A 119 4.45 -2.49 2.22
CA ILE A 119 3.76 -1.45 1.43
C ILE A 119 4.68 -0.24 1.22
N ASN A 120 5.29 0.27 2.30
CA ASN A 120 6.21 1.42 2.21
C ASN A 120 7.49 1.09 1.44
N ASP A 121 7.92 -0.17 1.46
CA ASP A 121 9.09 -0.66 0.72
C ASP A 121 8.83 -0.66 -0.79
N ILE A 122 7.61 -0.96 -1.23
CA ILE A 122 7.18 -0.82 -2.63
C ILE A 122 7.31 0.64 -3.08
N LEU A 123 6.74 1.58 -2.29
CA LEU A 123 6.85 3.01 -2.59
C LEU A 123 8.31 3.47 -2.70
N VAL A 124 9.16 3.09 -1.73
CA VAL A 124 10.58 3.49 -1.72
C VAL A 124 11.30 2.96 -2.96
N ARG A 125 11.12 1.68 -3.32
CA ARG A 125 11.73 1.12 -4.55
C ARG A 125 11.24 1.83 -5.80
N THR A 126 9.93 2.07 -5.90
CA THR A 126 9.35 2.77 -7.05
C THR A 126 9.92 4.18 -7.19
N LEU A 127 10.04 4.91 -6.07
CA LEU A 127 10.64 6.24 -6.09
C LEU A 127 12.12 6.19 -6.46
N ASP A 128 12.92 5.29 -5.88
CA ASP A 128 14.34 5.14 -6.20
C ASP A 128 14.55 4.82 -7.69
N CYS A 129 13.74 3.93 -8.26
CA CYS A 129 13.79 3.62 -9.70
C CYS A 129 13.44 4.82 -10.58
N LEU A 130 12.42 5.60 -10.21
CA LEU A 130 12.05 6.82 -10.94
C LEU A 130 13.13 7.90 -10.82
N ILE A 131 13.75 8.06 -9.65
CA ILE A 131 14.86 8.99 -9.43
C ILE A 131 16.03 8.64 -10.34
N GLU A 132 16.44 7.37 -10.35
CA GLU A 132 17.55 6.89 -11.20
C GLU A 132 17.25 7.14 -12.68
N ARG A 133 16.01 6.90 -13.12
CA ARG A 133 15.57 7.15 -14.50
C ARG A 133 15.67 8.63 -14.87
N GLU A 134 15.16 9.52 -14.02
CA GLU A 134 15.22 10.96 -14.27
C GLU A 134 16.66 11.48 -14.17
N TYR A 135 17.46 10.96 -13.24
CA TYR A 135 18.88 11.29 -13.10
C TYR A 135 19.65 11.01 -14.39
N ARG A 136 19.43 9.86 -15.03
CA ARG A 136 20.05 9.50 -16.32
C ARG A 136 19.62 10.40 -17.48
N ARG A 137 18.44 11.01 -17.42
CA ARG A 137 17.92 11.93 -18.44
C ARG A 137 18.51 13.34 -18.32
N LEU A 138 18.94 13.73 -17.13
CA LEU A 138 19.54 15.04 -16.88
C LEU A 138 20.94 15.14 -17.50
N LYS A 139 21.26 16.34 -18.00
CA LYS A 139 22.55 16.63 -18.62
C LYS A 139 23.73 16.43 -17.65
N ASN A 140 24.89 16.07 -18.20
CA ASN A 140 26.11 15.79 -17.44
C ASN A 140 26.86 17.02 -16.94
N ASP A 141 26.43 18.23 -17.31
CA ASP A 141 27.05 19.50 -16.91
C ASP A 141 26.53 20.02 -15.55
N LEU A 142 25.52 19.38 -14.96
CA LEU A 142 25.03 19.71 -13.63
C LEU A 142 25.96 19.15 -12.55
N LEU A 143 26.17 19.92 -11.47
CA LEU A 143 26.78 19.43 -10.24
C LEU A 143 25.95 18.26 -9.69
N GLU A 144 26.63 17.24 -9.16
CA GLU A 144 26.05 15.96 -8.72
C GLU A 144 24.85 16.13 -7.75
N ASP A 145 25.02 16.97 -6.73
CA ASP A 145 23.98 17.24 -5.74
C ASP A 145 22.75 17.91 -6.35
N LYS A 146 22.97 18.86 -7.28
CA LYS A 146 21.89 19.55 -7.99
C LYS A 146 21.16 18.61 -8.94
N LYS A 147 21.91 17.73 -9.62
CA LYS A 147 21.36 16.72 -10.52
C LYS A 147 20.48 15.73 -9.75
N THR A 148 20.94 15.25 -8.60
CA THR A 148 20.17 14.35 -7.72
C THR A 148 18.91 15.02 -7.19
N ALA A 149 18.99 16.26 -6.71
CA ALA A 149 17.84 17.01 -6.22
C ALA A 149 16.78 17.24 -7.32
N LEU A 150 17.22 17.59 -8.53
CA LEU A 150 16.33 17.81 -9.67
C LEU A 150 15.68 16.50 -10.15
N ALA A 151 16.44 15.41 -10.23
CA ALA A 151 15.92 14.10 -10.57
C ALA A 151 14.82 13.65 -9.58
N ARG A 152 15.05 13.91 -8.29
CA ARG A 152 14.07 13.67 -7.24
C ARG A 152 12.80 14.48 -7.40
N ALA A 153 12.92 15.78 -7.69
CA ALA A 153 11.76 16.63 -7.92
C ALA A 153 10.91 16.10 -9.10
N HIS A 154 11.54 15.80 -10.24
CA HIS A 154 10.86 15.23 -11.40
C HIS A 154 10.23 13.86 -11.11
N ALA A 155 10.89 13.00 -10.34
CA ALA A 155 10.34 11.70 -9.95
C ALA A 155 9.09 11.85 -9.07
N LEU A 156 9.12 12.79 -8.11
CA LEU A 156 7.97 13.09 -7.25
C LEU A 156 6.79 13.66 -8.04
N GLU A 157 7.03 14.49 -9.05
CA GLU A 157 5.96 15.00 -9.94
C GLU A 157 5.23 13.90 -10.71
N LYS A 158 5.92 12.80 -11.02
CA LYS A 158 5.39 11.69 -11.82
C LYS A 158 4.70 10.61 -11.01
N VAL A 159 4.82 10.62 -9.68
CA VAL A 159 4.24 9.59 -8.82
C VAL A 159 3.15 10.18 -7.94
N GLN A 160 2.04 9.45 -7.84
CA GLN A 160 1.01 9.66 -6.84
C GLN A 160 0.85 8.37 -6.04
N TRP A 161 0.95 8.47 -4.72
CA TRP A 161 0.77 7.35 -3.83
C TRP A 161 -0.39 7.61 -2.89
N PHE A 162 -1.32 6.67 -2.84
CA PHE A 162 -2.45 6.69 -1.94
C PHE A 162 -2.29 5.53 -0.96
N ASN A 163 -2.29 5.83 0.34
CA ASN A 163 -2.26 4.79 1.37
C ASN A 163 -3.60 4.05 1.46
N THR A 164 -3.72 3.08 2.36
CA THR A 164 -4.94 2.26 2.54
C THR A 164 -6.19 3.08 2.80
N GLN A 165 -6.08 4.16 3.59
CA GLN A 165 -7.23 5.03 3.90
C GLN A 165 -7.66 5.80 2.65
N GLU A 166 -6.72 6.46 1.97
CA GLU A 166 -7.01 7.23 0.76
C GLU A 166 -7.56 6.31 -0.36
N THR A 167 -7.02 5.09 -0.47
CA THR A 167 -7.51 4.07 -1.41
C THR A 167 -8.96 3.69 -1.08
N SER A 168 -9.30 3.54 0.20
CA SER A 168 -10.68 3.24 0.63
C SER A 168 -11.65 4.38 0.28
N GLU A 169 -11.22 5.64 0.44
CA GLU A 169 -11.99 6.82 0.04
C GLU A 169 -12.22 6.85 -1.48
N ILE A 170 -11.21 6.49 -2.29
CA ILE A 170 -11.36 6.39 -3.76
C ILE A 170 -12.37 5.30 -4.13
N ILE A 171 -12.25 4.10 -3.57
CA ILE A 171 -13.19 2.99 -3.85
C ILE A 171 -14.61 3.40 -3.46
N TYR A 172 -14.79 4.04 -2.31
CA TYR A 172 -16.09 4.56 -1.90
C TYR A 172 -16.65 5.57 -2.90
N GLY A 173 -15.85 6.54 -3.34
CA GLY A 173 -16.26 7.54 -4.34
C GLY A 173 -16.69 6.91 -5.67
N LEU A 174 -15.99 5.86 -6.13
CA LEU A 174 -16.37 5.11 -7.34
C LEU A 174 -17.70 4.35 -7.16
N TRP A 175 -18.01 3.92 -5.93
CA TRP A 175 -19.24 3.20 -5.59
C TRP A 175 -20.41 4.10 -5.20
N GLU A 176 -20.17 5.36 -4.85
CA GLU A 176 -21.19 6.31 -4.38
C GLU A 176 -22.44 6.38 -5.29
N PRO A 177 -22.32 6.45 -6.64
CA PRO A 177 -23.49 6.43 -7.51
C PRO A 177 -24.36 5.17 -7.35
N HIS A 178 -23.74 4.01 -7.10
CA HIS A 178 -24.44 2.74 -6.91
C HIS A 178 -25.08 2.65 -5.51
N LEU A 179 -24.39 3.17 -4.49
CA LEU A 179 -24.89 3.20 -3.12
C LEU A 179 -26.12 4.11 -2.99
N ASN A 180 -26.16 5.22 -3.74
CA ASN A 180 -27.28 6.15 -3.76
C ASN A 180 -28.56 5.58 -4.41
N LEU A 181 -28.47 4.47 -5.15
CA LEU A 181 -29.63 3.75 -5.68
C LEU A 181 -30.28 2.82 -4.64
N LEU A 182 -29.60 2.54 -3.53
CA LEU A 182 -30.11 1.67 -2.47
C LEU A 182 -31.08 2.43 -1.57
N LYS A 183 -32.18 1.75 -1.20
CA LYS A 183 -33.29 2.37 -0.45
C LYS A 183 -32.97 2.63 1.02
N SER A 184 -32.06 1.87 1.62
CA SER A 184 -31.78 1.93 3.05
C SER A 184 -30.28 2.09 3.33
N LYS A 185 -29.97 2.77 4.45
CA LYS A 185 -28.60 2.86 4.98
C LYS A 185 -28.04 1.50 5.39
N GLU A 186 -28.90 0.55 5.77
CA GLU A 186 -28.49 -0.81 6.12
C GLU A 186 -27.97 -1.56 4.88
N ASP A 187 -28.65 -1.42 3.74
CA ASP A 187 -28.20 -2.02 2.48
C ASP A 187 -26.89 -1.39 2.00
N GLN A 188 -26.76 -0.06 2.14
CA GLN A 188 -25.49 0.63 1.86
C GLN A 188 -24.36 0.08 2.75
N ALA A 189 -24.59 -0.06 4.05
CA ALA A 189 -23.59 -0.60 4.98
C ALA A 189 -23.20 -2.03 4.63
N LYS A 190 -24.16 -2.88 4.23
CA LYS A 190 -23.90 -4.25 3.76
C LYS A 190 -23.01 -4.25 2.52
N VAL A 191 -23.32 -3.42 1.52
CA VAL A 191 -22.49 -3.30 0.31
C VAL A 191 -21.09 -2.81 0.67
N ILE A 192 -20.96 -1.72 1.44
CA ILE A 192 -19.68 -1.15 1.87
C ILE A 192 -18.82 -2.20 2.59
N SER A 193 -19.40 -3.00 3.48
CA SER A 193 -18.69 -4.05 4.21
C SER A 193 -18.19 -5.20 3.31
N SER A 194 -18.77 -5.34 2.11
CA SER A 194 -18.41 -6.36 1.14
C SER A 194 -17.36 -5.91 0.12
N LEU A 195 -17.07 -4.60 0.04
CA LEU A 195 -16.09 -4.06 -0.89
C LEU A 195 -14.67 -4.53 -0.53
N VAL A 196 -13.82 -4.58 -1.56
CA VAL A 196 -12.39 -4.73 -1.37
C VAL A 196 -11.74 -3.37 -1.13
N PHE A 197 -10.78 -3.33 -0.22
CA PHE A 197 -9.96 -2.15 0.05
C PHE A 197 -8.49 -2.53 -0.20
N PRO A 198 -7.93 -2.15 -1.36
CA PRO A 198 -6.53 -2.39 -1.66
C PRO A 198 -5.59 -1.78 -0.61
N ASP A 199 -4.40 -2.34 -0.47
CA ASP A 199 -3.42 -1.89 0.51
C ASP A 199 -2.89 -0.48 0.20
N ALA A 200 -2.75 -0.18 -1.09
CA ALA A 200 -2.40 1.14 -1.61
C ALA A 200 -2.88 1.30 -3.06
N ARG A 201 -2.76 2.52 -3.57
CA ARG A 201 -2.86 2.82 -5.00
C ARG A 201 -1.61 3.59 -5.42
N LEU A 202 -1.01 3.17 -6.51
CA LEU A 202 0.14 3.82 -7.13
C LEU A 202 -0.29 4.33 -8.50
N ALA A 203 -0.11 5.62 -8.76
CA ALA A 203 -0.17 6.13 -10.13
C ALA A 203 1.21 6.65 -10.54
N ILE A 204 1.64 6.26 -11.74
CA ILE A 204 2.86 6.74 -12.37
C ILE A 204 2.44 7.33 -13.71
N GLU A 205 2.67 8.63 -13.88
CA GLU A 205 2.22 9.37 -15.07
C GLU A 205 0.70 9.14 -15.29
N ASP A 206 0.28 8.61 -16.43
CA ASP A 206 -1.15 8.41 -16.77
C ASP A 206 -1.70 7.03 -16.38
N GLN A 207 -0.91 6.19 -15.69
CA GLN A 207 -1.31 4.83 -15.35
C GLN A 207 -1.43 4.62 -13.85
N ALA A 208 -2.46 3.88 -13.46
CA ALA A 208 -2.73 3.57 -12.07
C ALA A 208 -2.83 2.06 -11.81
N TYR A 209 -2.39 1.71 -10.62
CA TYR A 209 -2.29 0.35 -10.14
C TYR A 209 -2.86 0.26 -8.72
N TRP A 210 -3.73 -0.71 -8.49
CA TRP A 210 -4.09 -1.15 -7.15
C TRP A 210 -3.00 -2.07 -6.62
N ILE A 211 -2.51 -1.82 -5.42
CA ILE A 211 -1.40 -2.55 -4.83
C ILE A 211 -1.90 -3.45 -3.71
N GLU A 212 -1.42 -4.69 -3.70
CA GLU A 212 -1.62 -5.68 -2.66
C GLU A 212 -0.26 -6.23 -2.20
N TYR A 213 -0.06 -6.37 -0.89
CA TYR A 213 1.15 -6.92 -0.32
C TYR A 213 0.85 -8.16 0.54
N ASP A 214 1.38 -9.32 0.13
CA ASP A 214 1.25 -10.55 0.91
C ASP A 214 2.27 -10.59 2.04
N ASN A 215 1.81 -10.41 3.28
CA ASN A 215 2.66 -10.51 4.46
C ASN A 215 2.70 -11.92 5.08
N LEU A 216 2.17 -12.94 4.38
CA LEU A 216 2.07 -14.35 4.79
C LEU A 216 1.13 -14.62 5.98
N THR A 217 0.29 -13.66 6.36
CA THR A 217 -0.69 -13.88 7.45
C THR A 217 -2.00 -14.48 6.97
N GLU A 218 -2.29 -14.39 5.67
CA GLU A 218 -3.51 -14.89 5.05
C GLU A 218 -3.30 -16.29 4.45
N ASN A 219 -4.31 -17.15 4.51
CA ASN A 219 -4.26 -18.44 3.82
C ASN A 219 -4.62 -18.27 2.35
N ILE A 220 -4.14 -19.14 1.47
CA ILE A 220 -4.44 -18.98 0.03
C ILE A 220 -5.90 -19.32 -0.25
N LYS A 221 -6.33 -20.51 0.18
CA LYS A 221 -7.67 -21.03 -0.04
C LYS A 221 -8.16 -21.83 1.17
N PRO A 222 -9.48 -21.94 1.37
CA PRO A 222 -10.06 -22.85 2.36
C PRO A 222 -9.64 -24.28 2.08
N ASP A 223 -9.39 -25.06 3.13
CA ASP A 223 -9.21 -26.51 2.99
C ASP A 223 -10.59 -27.16 2.91
N PRO A 224 -10.97 -27.77 1.76
CA PRO A 224 -12.29 -28.35 1.59
C PRO A 224 -12.56 -29.52 2.55
N ASN A 225 -11.50 -30.13 3.09
CA ASN A 225 -11.60 -31.26 4.01
C ASN A 225 -11.54 -30.82 5.48
N ARG A 226 -11.30 -29.53 5.76
CA ARG A 226 -11.22 -29.05 7.14
C ARG A 226 -12.63 -28.95 7.73
N PRO A 227 -12.89 -29.57 8.88
CA PRO A 227 -14.18 -29.45 9.56
C PRO A 227 -14.48 -27.98 9.88
N LYS A 228 -15.70 -27.50 9.56
CA LYS A 228 -16.16 -26.12 9.86
C LYS A 228 -16.00 -25.73 11.32
N ALA A 229 -16.15 -26.68 12.25
CA ALA A 229 -15.96 -26.45 13.68
C ALA A 229 -14.52 -26.07 14.07
N LEU A 230 -13.54 -26.32 13.19
CA LEU A 230 -12.13 -25.96 13.36
C LEU A 230 -11.73 -24.72 12.55
N GLU A 231 -12.66 -24.11 11.82
CA GLU A 231 -12.40 -22.84 11.14
C GLU A 231 -12.31 -21.72 12.19
N ASN A 232 -11.17 -21.05 12.23
CA ASN A 232 -11.05 -19.86 13.04
C ASN A 232 -11.87 -18.75 12.36
N PRO A 233 -12.87 -18.16 13.03
CA PRO A 233 -13.70 -17.12 12.41
C PRO A 233 -12.91 -15.87 11.99
N ASN A 234 -11.69 -15.69 12.52
CA ASN A 234 -10.77 -14.62 12.13
C ASN A 234 -9.78 -15.02 11.03
N GLN A 235 -9.91 -16.23 10.46
CA GLN A 235 -9.06 -16.68 9.36
C GLN A 235 -9.48 -15.99 8.07
N THR A 236 -8.55 -15.30 7.43
CA THR A 236 -8.77 -14.68 6.11
C THR A 236 -8.13 -15.51 5.01
N TYR A 237 -8.76 -15.48 3.84
CA TYR A 237 -8.31 -16.19 2.64
C TYR A 237 -8.12 -15.23 1.46
N ILE A 238 -7.02 -15.39 0.74
CA ILE A 238 -6.74 -14.68 -0.51
C ILE A 238 -7.80 -14.98 -1.56
N TRP A 239 -8.30 -16.22 -1.62
CA TRP A 239 -9.44 -16.63 -2.44
C TRP A 239 -10.64 -15.69 -2.29
N ASP A 240 -11.06 -15.41 -1.06
CA ASP A 240 -12.21 -14.53 -0.78
C ASP A 240 -11.90 -13.10 -1.20
N LYS A 241 -10.66 -12.63 -1.00
CA LYS A 241 -10.22 -11.30 -1.43
C LYS A 241 -10.28 -11.14 -2.96
N MET A 242 -9.86 -12.16 -3.71
CA MET A 242 -9.96 -12.18 -5.17
C MET A 242 -11.41 -12.16 -5.67
N ILE A 243 -12.32 -12.88 -5.00
CA ILE A 243 -13.75 -12.79 -5.27
C ILE A 243 -14.27 -11.37 -4.97
N LYS A 244 -13.86 -10.77 -3.84
CA LYS A 244 -14.21 -9.38 -3.50
C LYS A 244 -13.73 -8.41 -4.58
N TYR A 245 -12.53 -8.59 -5.15
CA TYR A 245 -12.05 -7.77 -6.27
C TYR A 245 -12.99 -7.83 -7.48
N ILE A 246 -13.39 -9.03 -7.90
CA ILE A 246 -14.35 -9.19 -9.02
C ILE A 246 -15.68 -8.50 -8.68
N ASN A 247 -16.15 -8.67 -7.44
CA ASN A 247 -17.41 -8.10 -6.97
C ASN A 247 -17.37 -6.58 -6.80
N THR A 248 -16.19 -6.02 -6.54
CA THR A 248 -15.99 -4.58 -6.29
C THR A 248 -15.68 -3.82 -7.57
N MET A 249 -14.75 -4.32 -8.39
CA MET A 249 -14.26 -3.60 -9.57
C MET A 249 -15.14 -3.80 -10.80
N GLY A 250 -15.75 -4.98 -10.95
CA GLY A 250 -16.60 -5.31 -12.09
C GLY A 250 -17.80 -4.37 -12.25
N PRO A 251 -18.63 -4.15 -11.21
CA PRO A 251 -19.81 -3.28 -11.31
C PRO A 251 -19.49 -1.82 -11.65
N ILE A 252 -18.36 -1.30 -11.17
CA ILE A 252 -17.92 0.07 -11.44
C ILE A 252 -17.07 0.20 -12.71
N GLY A 253 -16.81 -0.91 -13.41
CA GLY A 253 -16.01 -0.92 -14.63
C GLY A 253 -14.59 -0.40 -14.46
N ASN A 254 -14.00 -0.47 -13.26
CA ASN A 254 -12.64 -0.02 -13.02
C ASN A 254 -11.65 -1.00 -13.66
N THR A 255 -10.87 -0.50 -14.62
CA THR A 255 -9.90 -1.31 -15.39
C THR A 255 -8.46 -1.15 -14.90
N ASP A 256 -8.23 -0.41 -13.81
CA ASP A 256 -6.89 -0.24 -13.24
C ASP A 256 -6.38 -1.63 -12.83
N VAL A 257 -5.10 -1.88 -13.10
CA VAL A 257 -4.48 -3.19 -12.88
C VAL A 257 -4.25 -3.41 -11.39
N VAL A 258 -4.47 -4.65 -10.91
CA VAL A 258 -4.13 -5.06 -9.54
C VAL A 258 -2.77 -5.76 -9.54
N ILE A 259 -1.85 -5.29 -8.71
CA ILE A 259 -0.50 -5.84 -8.59
C ILE A 259 -0.31 -6.38 -7.18
N TRP A 260 -0.05 -7.68 -7.11
CA TRP A 260 0.28 -8.39 -5.89
C TRP A 260 1.80 -8.54 -5.76
N ILE A 261 2.35 -8.04 -4.66
CA ILE A 261 3.76 -8.19 -4.30
C ILE A 261 3.89 -9.25 -3.21
N ILE A 262 4.60 -10.33 -3.52
CA ILE A 262 4.59 -11.58 -2.75
C ILE A 262 6.03 -11.99 -2.40
N PRO A 263 6.36 -12.24 -1.12
CA PRO A 263 7.75 -12.30 -0.66
C PRO A 263 8.54 -13.52 -1.13
N SER A 264 7.90 -14.55 -1.69
CA SER A 264 8.60 -15.73 -2.23
C SER A 264 7.97 -16.25 -3.51
N GLU A 265 8.82 -16.83 -4.36
CA GLU A 265 8.40 -17.33 -5.67
C GLU A 265 7.38 -18.48 -5.58
N THR A 266 7.60 -19.44 -4.66
CA THR A 266 6.64 -20.53 -4.42
C THR A 266 5.29 -19.99 -3.97
N ARG A 267 5.27 -18.99 -3.07
CA ARG A 267 4.02 -18.37 -2.62
C ARG A 267 3.34 -17.60 -3.75
N ARG A 268 4.12 -16.91 -4.58
CA ARG A 268 3.65 -16.18 -5.77
C ARG A 268 2.93 -17.11 -6.73
N GLN A 269 3.56 -18.23 -7.09
CA GLN A 269 2.98 -19.25 -7.97
C GLN A 269 1.67 -19.83 -7.40
N ASN A 270 1.64 -20.13 -6.10
CA ASN A 270 0.43 -20.66 -5.47
C ASN A 270 -0.73 -19.64 -5.45
N ILE A 271 -0.44 -18.34 -5.24
CA ILE A 271 -1.44 -17.27 -5.31
C ILE A 271 -1.92 -17.06 -6.76
N GLU A 272 -0.99 -17.09 -7.73
CA GLU A 272 -1.33 -17.00 -9.15
C GLU A 272 -2.23 -18.17 -9.59
N GLN A 273 -1.92 -19.40 -9.18
CA GLN A 273 -2.78 -20.55 -9.41
C GLN A 273 -4.16 -20.38 -8.75
N CYS A 274 -4.21 -19.85 -7.52
CA CYS A 274 -5.46 -19.54 -6.83
C CYS A 274 -6.33 -18.59 -7.65
N TRP A 275 -5.73 -17.58 -8.29
CA TRP A 275 -6.46 -16.67 -9.17
C TRP A 275 -7.08 -17.38 -10.37
N GLU A 276 -6.35 -18.30 -11.02
CA GLU A 276 -6.90 -19.13 -12.09
C GLU A 276 -8.04 -20.03 -11.60
N GLU A 277 -7.91 -20.62 -10.41
CA GLU A 277 -8.97 -21.42 -9.80
C GLU A 277 -10.22 -20.57 -9.48
N VAL A 278 -10.06 -19.34 -8.95
CA VAL A 278 -11.17 -18.40 -8.68
C VAL A 278 -11.92 -18.07 -9.96
N LYS A 279 -11.21 -17.72 -11.04
CA LYS A 279 -11.83 -17.41 -12.34
C LYS A 279 -12.66 -18.59 -12.86
N ASN A 280 -12.19 -19.81 -12.67
CA ASN A 280 -12.85 -21.03 -13.12
C ASN A 280 -13.87 -21.62 -12.11
N SER A 281 -14.04 -20.99 -10.95
CA SER A 281 -14.94 -21.48 -9.92
C SER A 281 -16.40 -21.43 -10.38
N ALA A 282 -17.21 -22.42 -9.97
CA ALA A 282 -18.63 -22.49 -10.33
C ALA A 282 -19.40 -21.22 -9.92
N TYR A 283 -19.04 -20.61 -8.79
CA TYR A 283 -19.62 -19.35 -8.32
C TYR A 283 -19.38 -18.22 -9.33
N ILE A 284 -18.14 -18.03 -9.79
CA ILE A 284 -17.78 -16.97 -10.73
C ILE A 284 -18.33 -17.25 -12.14
N GLN A 285 -18.33 -18.50 -12.59
CA GLN A 285 -18.92 -18.88 -13.88
C GLN A 285 -20.44 -18.62 -13.91
N LYS A 286 -21.15 -18.99 -12.84
CA LYS A 286 -22.58 -18.65 -12.69
C LYS A 286 -22.80 -17.14 -12.71
N LYS A 287 -21.98 -16.39 -11.97
CA LYS A 287 -22.09 -14.92 -11.94
C LYS A 287 -21.82 -14.30 -13.32
N ARG A 288 -20.83 -14.81 -14.05
CA ARG A 288 -20.52 -14.42 -15.42
C ARG A 288 -21.70 -14.62 -16.34
N GLN A 289 -22.28 -15.83 -16.34
CA GLN A 289 -23.45 -16.17 -17.13
C GLN A 289 -24.62 -15.21 -16.84
N GLN A 290 -24.90 -14.94 -15.56
CA GLN A 290 -25.96 -14.00 -15.16
C GLN A 290 -25.74 -12.58 -15.70
N VAL A 291 -24.50 -12.08 -15.68
CA VAL A 291 -24.18 -10.75 -16.21
C VAL A 291 -24.32 -10.72 -17.73
N GLU A 292 -23.89 -11.77 -18.41
CA GLU A 292 -23.99 -11.92 -19.87
C GLU A 292 -25.45 -12.07 -20.33
N GLU A 293 -26.30 -12.80 -19.59
CA GLU A 293 -27.75 -12.93 -19.84
C GLU A 293 -28.49 -11.59 -19.72
N MET A 294 -27.99 -10.67 -18.89
CA MET A 294 -28.50 -9.28 -18.80
C MET A 294 -27.98 -8.37 -19.94
N GLY A 295 -27.26 -8.92 -20.92
CA GLY A 295 -26.68 -8.15 -22.02
C GLY A 295 -25.49 -7.27 -21.62
N ARG A 296 -24.86 -7.54 -20.47
CA ARG A 296 -23.68 -6.80 -19.98
C ARG A 296 -22.42 -7.63 -20.14
N LYS A 297 -21.27 -6.96 -20.31
CA LYS A 297 -19.97 -7.63 -20.35
C LYS A 297 -19.50 -7.94 -18.93
N PHE A 298 -19.24 -9.21 -18.63
CA PHE A 298 -18.57 -9.58 -17.39
C PHE A 298 -17.10 -9.13 -17.42
N PHE A 299 -16.63 -8.58 -16.31
CA PHE A 299 -15.27 -8.06 -16.19
C PHE A 299 -14.48 -8.85 -15.15
N PHE A 300 -13.29 -9.31 -15.55
CA PHE A 300 -12.26 -9.81 -14.66
C PHE A 300 -11.20 -8.72 -14.48
N PRO A 301 -10.91 -8.29 -13.24
CA PRO A 301 -9.77 -7.42 -12.99
C PRO A 301 -8.49 -8.08 -13.50
N THR A 302 -7.68 -7.32 -14.23
CA THR A 302 -6.34 -7.76 -14.60
C THR A 302 -5.48 -7.78 -13.35
N MET A 303 -4.94 -8.96 -13.00
CA MET A 303 -4.05 -9.13 -11.85
C MET A 303 -2.68 -9.62 -12.30
N TYR A 304 -1.63 -9.03 -11.75
CA TYR A 304 -0.25 -9.51 -11.90
C TYR A 304 0.36 -9.83 -10.53
N PHE A 305 1.24 -10.84 -10.51
CA PHE A 305 1.86 -11.36 -9.30
C PHE A 305 3.37 -11.28 -9.44
N PHE A 306 4.03 -10.54 -8.55
CA PHE A 306 5.48 -10.30 -8.58
C PHE A 306 6.13 -10.64 -7.24
N THR A 307 7.40 -11.03 -7.28
CA THR A 307 8.26 -10.94 -6.09
C THR A 307 8.86 -9.54 -5.97
N PRO A 308 9.26 -9.09 -4.76
CA PRO A 308 9.82 -7.76 -4.56
C PRO A 308 10.96 -7.42 -5.52
N GLY A 309 10.85 -6.26 -6.17
CA GLY A 309 11.77 -5.76 -7.19
C GLY A 309 11.36 -6.11 -8.62
N GLN A 310 10.66 -7.24 -8.86
CA GLN A 310 10.22 -7.60 -10.21
C GLN A 310 9.15 -6.64 -10.74
N GLU A 311 8.33 -6.09 -9.86
CA GLU A 311 7.25 -5.15 -10.21
C GLU A 311 7.77 -3.86 -10.87
N GLN A 312 9.01 -3.47 -10.59
CA GLN A 312 9.59 -2.25 -11.14
C GLN A 312 9.74 -2.34 -12.66
N ASN A 313 10.04 -3.53 -13.20
CA ASN A 313 10.09 -3.75 -14.64
C ASN A 313 8.71 -3.59 -15.31
N PHE A 314 7.63 -3.84 -14.57
CA PHE A 314 6.27 -3.68 -15.05
C PHE A 314 5.84 -2.22 -15.04
N PHE A 315 6.10 -1.51 -13.94
CA PHE A 315 5.83 -0.07 -13.81
C PHE A 315 6.51 0.80 -14.86
N HIS A 316 7.57 0.32 -15.53
CA HIS A 316 8.32 1.08 -16.53
C HIS A 316 8.03 0.74 -17.98
N LYS A 317 7.35 -0.37 -18.26
CA LYS A 317 7.03 -0.80 -19.63
C LYS A 317 5.76 -0.18 -20.18
N SER A 318 4.97 0.39 -19.28
CA SER A 318 3.60 0.80 -19.52
C SER A 318 3.54 2.29 -19.75
#